data_AF-A0A561VMY1-F1
#
_entry.id   AF-A0A561VMY1-F1
#
_cell.length_a   1.000
_cell.length_b   1.000
_cell.length_c   1.000
_cell.angle_alpha   90.00
_cell.angle_beta   90.00
_cell.angle_gamma   90.00
#
_symmetry.space_group_name_H-M   'P 1'
#
loop_
_entity.id
_entity.type
_entity.pdbx_description
1 polymer ?
#
loop_
_entity_poly.entity_id
_entity_poly.type
_entity_poly.pdbx_seq_one_letter_code
_entity_poly.pdbx_strand_id
1 'polypeptide(L)'
;MRFTAEQRLDDGVLERAFTLGEIPGILWTPGSVSAPAPLILLGHPGGLHTMYPRLAARARHCAAEGFAAATIELPGSGDRPRSAAAEAARADLRRALA
;
A
#
# COMPACT_ATOMS: atom_id res chain seq x y z
N MET A 1 -14.72 3.12 -2.39
CA MET A 1 -13.53 3.44 -1.59
C MET A 1 -13.99 4.17 -0.33
N ARG A 2 -13.53 3.75 0.85
CA ARG A 2 -13.84 4.37 2.14
C ARG A 2 -12.53 4.66 2.86
N PHE A 3 -12.29 5.90 3.26
CA PHE A 3 -11.13 6.25 4.09
C PHE A 3 -11.36 5.78 5.53
N THR A 4 -10.33 5.21 6.14
CA THR A 4 -10.37 4.65 7.51
C THR A 4 -9.48 5.42 8.48
N ALA A 5 -8.46 6.10 7.98
CA ALA A 5 -7.62 7.02 8.73
C ALA A 5 -7.05 8.09 7.79
N GLU A 6 -6.71 9.23 8.36
CA GLU A 6 -6.11 10.36 7.66
C GLU A 6 -5.07 11.02 8.55
N GLN A 7 -3.90 11.36 7.99
CA GLN A 7 -2.89 12.16 8.66
C GLN A 7 -2.12 13.03 7.67
N ARG A 8 -1.67 14.20 8.14
CA ARG A 8 -0.73 15.05 7.42
C ARG A 8 0.67 14.73 7.89
N LEU A 9 1.58 14.44 6.95
CA LEU A 9 2.98 14.23 7.24
C LEU A 9 3.75 15.56 7.30
N ASP A 10 4.93 15.57 7.90
CA ASP A 10 5.74 16.79 8.15
C ASP A 10 6.15 17.56 6.87
N ASP A 11 6.19 16.87 5.73
CA ASP A 11 6.47 17.43 4.40
C ASP A 11 5.19 17.89 3.68
N GLY A 12 4.07 17.97 4.39
CA GLY A 12 2.78 18.45 3.88
C GLY A 12 1.98 17.42 3.09
N VAL A 13 2.52 16.22 2.86
CA VAL A 13 1.80 15.13 2.17
C VAL A 13 0.60 14.69 3.02
N LEU A 14 -0.56 14.56 2.39
CA LEU A 14 -1.76 13.99 3.03
C LEU A 14 -1.79 12.48 2.78
N GLU A 15 -1.65 11.70 3.85
CA GLU A 15 -1.76 10.25 3.84
C GLU A 15 -3.16 9.82 4.30
N ARG A 16 -3.78 8.93 3.55
CA ARG A 16 -5.11 8.38 3.86
C ARG A 16 -5.11 6.87 3.69
N ALA A 17 -5.32 6.15 4.78
CA ALA A 17 -5.63 4.73 4.73
C ALA A 17 -7.07 4.55 4.22
N PHE A 18 -7.31 3.53 3.39
CA PHE A 18 -8.63 3.26 2.84
C PHE A 18 -8.90 1.77 2.68
N THR A 19 -10.17 1.45 2.50
CA THR A 19 -10.64 0.16 1.98
C THR A 19 -11.41 0.35 0.68
N LEU A 20 -11.14 -0.51 -0.30
CA LEU A 20 -11.91 -0.63 -1.54
C LEU A 20 -12.55 -2.02 -1.58
N GLY A 21 -13.82 -2.09 -1.18
CA GLY A 21 -14.41 -3.38 -0.80
C GLY A 21 -13.62 -3.96 0.38
N GLU A 22 -13.08 -5.15 0.21
CA GLU A 22 -12.24 -5.84 1.22
C GLU A 22 -10.74 -5.64 0.98
N ILE A 23 -10.34 -4.67 0.14
CA ILE A 23 -8.93 -4.44 -0.21
C ILE A 23 -8.40 -3.22 0.56
N PRO A 24 -7.54 -3.41 1.56
CA PRO A 24 -6.85 -2.32 2.23
C PRO A 24 -5.87 -1.62 1.29
N GLY A 25 -5.70 -0.31 1.48
CA GLY A 25 -4.72 0.48 0.75
C GLY A 25 -4.38 1.78 1.47
N ILE A 26 -3.39 2.48 0.94
CA ILE A 26 -2.97 3.81 1.41
C ILE A 26 -2.82 4.71 0.20
N LEU A 27 -3.33 5.93 0.31
CA LEU A 27 -3.23 6.99 -0.68
C LEU A 27 -2.42 8.15 -0.10
N TRP A 28 -1.39 8.59 -0.82
CA TRP A 28 -0.62 9.79 -0.52
C TRP A 28 -0.89 10.82 -1.60
N THR A 29 -1.31 12.01 -1.19
CA THR A 29 -1.55 13.15 -2.09
C THR A 29 -0.67 14.34 -1.70
N PRO A 30 -0.09 15.08 -2.66
CA PRO A 30 0.64 16.31 -2.38
C PRO A 30 -0.19 17.30 -1.55
N GLY A 31 0.46 18.06 -0.66
CA GLY A 31 -0.23 18.98 0.27
C GLY A 31 -0.94 20.16 -0.40
N SER A 32 -0.48 20.55 -1.58
CA SER A 32 -1.09 21.57 -2.43
C SER A 32 -1.34 20.99 -3.80
N VAL A 33 -2.61 20.80 -4.16
CA VAL A 33 -3.00 20.38 -5.51
C VAL A 33 -3.96 21.42 -6.07
N SER A 34 -3.51 22.16 -7.07
CA SER A 34 -4.34 23.11 -7.84
C SER A 34 -5.11 22.43 -8.97
N ALA A 35 -4.77 21.18 -9.29
CA ALA A 35 -5.40 20.32 -10.29
C ALA A 35 -5.28 18.85 -9.85
N PRO A 36 -6.05 17.91 -10.44
CA PRO A 36 -5.85 16.49 -10.21
C PRO A 36 -4.40 16.07 -10.53
N ALA A 37 -3.73 15.42 -9.57
CA ALA A 37 -2.39 14.90 -9.77
C ALA A 37 -2.43 13.53 -10.48
N PRO A 38 -1.50 13.24 -11.40
CA PRO A 38 -1.33 11.88 -11.93
C PRO A 38 -1.04 10.89 -10.81
N LEU A 39 -1.55 9.66 -10.93
CA LEU A 39 -1.45 8.63 -9.90
C LEU A 39 -0.43 7.56 -10.26
N ILE A 40 0.50 7.28 -9.35
CA ILE A 40 1.42 6.16 -9.42
C ILE A 40 0.94 5.05 -8.46
N LEU A 41 0.79 3.83 -8.98
CA LEU A 41 0.52 2.64 -8.16
C LEU A 41 1.84 2.00 -7.70
N LEU A 42 2.11 2.02 -6.39
CA LEU A 42 3.31 1.48 -5.79
C LEU A 42 3.17 -0.01 -5.50
N GLY A 43 4.03 -0.82 -6.13
CA GLY A 43 4.16 -2.24 -5.85
C GLY A 43 4.89 -2.54 -4.54
N HIS A 44 4.55 -3.67 -3.93
CA HIS A 44 5.20 -4.24 -2.74
C HIS A 44 4.97 -5.76 -2.70
N PRO A 45 5.77 -6.55 -1.97
CA PRO A 45 5.68 -8.01 -1.94
C PRO A 45 4.57 -8.57 -1.02
N GLY A 46 3.54 -7.77 -0.70
CA GLY A 46 2.53 -8.08 0.33
C GLY A 46 2.90 -7.55 1.72
N GLY A 47 1.91 -7.43 2.60
CA GLY A 47 2.08 -6.98 3.98
C GLY A 47 2.31 -5.48 4.10
N LEU A 48 1.26 -4.70 3.90
CA LEU A 48 1.30 -3.23 3.91
C LEU A 48 1.93 -2.67 5.19
N HIS A 49 1.58 -3.20 6.36
CA HIS A 49 2.13 -2.72 7.63
C HIS A 49 3.66 -2.89 7.69
N THR A 50 4.16 -4.08 7.35
CA THR A 50 5.60 -4.36 7.31
C THR A 50 6.31 -3.53 6.25
N MET A 51 5.66 -3.28 5.13
CA MET A 51 6.21 -2.51 4.02
C MET A 51 6.07 -0.99 4.17
N TYR A 52 5.36 -0.52 5.20
CA TYR A 52 4.99 0.89 5.36
C TYR A 52 6.19 1.85 5.26
N PRO A 53 7.33 1.65 5.97
CA PRO A 53 8.44 2.60 5.89
C PRO A 53 8.99 2.77 4.47
N ARG A 54 9.03 1.68 3.69
CA ARG A 54 9.50 1.69 2.30
C ARG A 54 8.48 2.31 1.35
N LEU A 55 7.19 2.08 1.60
CA LEU A 55 6.10 2.65 0.81
C LEU A 55 5.98 4.15 1.04
N ALA A 56 5.96 4.59 2.30
CA ALA A 56 5.89 5.99 2.66
C ALA A 56 7.06 6.80 2.09
N ALA A 57 8.30 6.28 2.17
CA ALA A 57 9.46 6.94 1.56
C ALA A 57 9.31 7.14 0.04
N ARG A 58 8.89 6.10 -0.70
CA ARG A 58 8.63 6.22 -2.15
C ARG A 58 7.47 7.15 -2.46
N ALA A 59 6.39 7.09 -1.68
CA ALA A 59 5.22 7.92 -1.89
C ALA A 59 5.50 9.41 -1.65
N ARG A 60 6.29 9.74 -0.62
CA ARG A 60 6.76 11.11 -0.34
C ARG A 60 7.64 11.64 -1.48
N HIS A 61 8.53 10.79 -2.03
CA HIS A 61 9.29 11.15 -3.22
C HIS A 61 8.38 11.41 -4.44
N CYS A 62 7.40 10.55 -4.71
CA CYS A 62 6.41 10.80 -5.77
C CYS A 62 5.64 12.12 -5.56
N ALA A 63 5.25 12.41 -4.31
CA ALA A 63 4.51 13.62 -3.98
C ALA A 63 5.35 14.89 -4.15
N ALA A 64 6.65 14.84 -3.85
CA ALA A 64 7.58 15.95 -4.12
C ALA A 64 7.71 16.25 -5.62
N GLU A 65 7.58 15.22 -6.47
CA GLU A 65 7.54 15.35 -7.94
C GLU A 65 6.14 15.70 -8.48
N GLY A 66 5.17 15.96 -7.61
CA GLY A 66 3.80 16.35 -8.00
C GLY A 66 2.85 15.21 -8.34
N PHE A 67 3.23 13.96 -8.09
CA PHE A 67 2.38 12.79 -8.30
C PHE A 67 1.61 12.42 -7.02
N ALA A 68 0.36 11.98 -7.17
CA ALA A 68 -0.26 11.18 -6.13
C ALA A 68 0.33 9.76 -6.19
N ALA A 69 0.40 9.09 -5.04
CA ALA A 69 0.82 7.70 -4.97
C ALA A 69 -0.21 6.87 -4.20
N ALA A 70 -0.48 5.65 -4.64
CA ALA A 70 -1.32 4.72 -3.91
C ALA A 70 -0.70 3.33 -3.85
N THR A 71 -1.13 2.54 -2.88
CA THR A 71 -0.82 1.11 -2.79
C THR A 71 -2.05 0.34 -2.31
N ILE A 72 -2.15 -0.94 -2.66
CA ILE A 72 -3.23 -1.84 -2.25
C ILE A 72 -2.64 -3.19 -1.85
N GLU A 73 -3.18 -3.80 -0.80
CA GLU A 73 -2.71 -5.08 -0.31
C GLU A 73 -2.96 -6.21 -1.33
N LEU A 74 -1.96 -7.07 -1.50
CA LEU A 74 -2.00 -8.16 -2.47
C LEU A 74 -2.95 -9.28 -2.01
N PRO A 75 -3.53 -10.06 -2.94
CA PRO A 75 -4.33 -11.24 -2.56
C PRO A 75 -3.57 -12.17 -1.61
N GLY A 76 -4.24 -12.66 -0.57
CA GLY A 76 -3.65 -13.57 0.42
C GLY A 76 -2.62 -12.96 1.38
N SER A 77 -2.43 -11.65 1.35
CA SER A 77 -1.46 -10.92 2.18
C SER A 77 -2.15 -9.97 3.17
N GLY A 78 -1.43 -9.58 4.22
CA GLY A 78 -1.95 -8.69 5.26
C GLY A 78 -3.26 -9.22 5.86
N ASP A 79 -4.28 -8.36 5.88
CA ASP A 79 -5.62 -8.68 6.39
C ASP A 79 -6.52 -9.36 5.36
N ARG A 80 -6.03 -9.59 4.13
CA ARG A 80 -6.82 -10.25 3.09
C ARG A 80 -6.87 -11.78 3.33
N PRO A 81 -8.00 -12.45 3.02
CA PRO A 81 -8.13 -13.90 3.21
C PRO A 81 -6.99 -14.68 2.54
N ARG A 82 -6.38 -15.61 3.29
CA ARG A 82 -5.28 -16.44 2.78
C ARG A 82 -5.77 -17.47 1.77
N SER A 83 -4.93 -17.75 0.77
CA SER A 83 -5.15 -18.83 -0.19
C SER A 83 -4.64 -20.15 0.37
N ALA A 84 -5.55 -21.10 0.60
CA ALA A 84 -5.19 -22.44 1.08
C ALA A 84 -4.19 -23.14 0.13
N ALA A 85 -4.35 -22.97 -1.18
CA ALA A 85 -3.42 -23.53 -2.16
C ALA A 85 -2.02 -22.91 -2.07
N ALA A 86 -1.94 -21.58 -1.88
CA ALA A 86 -0.65 -20.89 -1.73
C ALA A 86 0.06 -21.30 -0.43
N GLU A 87 -0.69 -21.45 0.67
CA GLU A 87 -0.15 -21.93 1.94
C GLU A 87 0.34 -23.38 1.84
N ALA A 88 -0.41 -24.27 1.19
CA ALA A 88 0.01 -25.63 0.92
C ALA A 88 1.32 -25.67 0.10
N ALA A 89 1.39 -24.92 -1.01
CA ALA A 89 2.60 -24.83 -1.83
C ALA A 89 3.81 -24.29 -1.05
N ARG A 90 3.61 -23.31 -0.17
CA ARG A 90 4.66 -22.79 0.71
C ARG A 90 5.14 -23.83 1.72
N ALA A 91 4.22 -24.63 2.28
CA ALA A 91 4.56 -25.71 3.19
C ALA A 91 5.35 -26.81 2.48
N ASP A 92 4.95 -27.18 1.26
CA ASP A 92 5.64 -28.17 0.43
C ASP A 92 7.08 -27.73 0.12
N LEU A 93 7.26 -26.48 -0.31
CA LEU A 93 8.59 -25.91 -0.56
C LEU A 93 9.48 -25.97 0.69
N ARG A 94 8.96 -25.59 1.86
CA ARG A 94 9.73 -25.65 3.12
C ARG A 94 10.16 -27.06 3.48
N ARG A 95 9.32 -28.07 3.23
CA ARG A 95 9.68 -29.48 3.49
C ARG A 95 10.75 -29.98 2.53
N ALA A 96 10.78 -29.50 1.28
CA ALA A 96 11.80 -29.88 0.31
C ALA A 96 13.19 -29.25 0.56
N LEU A 97 13.23 -28.11 1.27
CA LEU A 97 14.46 -27.39 1.60
C LEU A 97 15.07 -27.79 2.96
N ALA A 98 14.32 -28.52 3.78
CA ALA A 98 14.76 -29.03 5.09
C ALA A 98 15.59 -30.31 4.92
#